data_AF-A0A816GHX6-F1
#
_entry.id   AF-A0A816GHX6-F1
#
_cell.length_a   1.000
_cell.length_b   1.000
_cell.length_c   1.000
_cell.angle_alpha   90.00
_cell.angle_beta   90.00
_cell.angle_gamma   90.00
#
_symmetry.space_group_name_H-M   'P 1'
#
loop_
_entity.id
_entity.type
_entity.pdbx_description
1 polymer ?
#
loop_
_entity_poly.entity_id
_entity_poly.type
_entity_poly.pdbx_seq_one_letter_code
_entity_poly.pdbx_strand_id
1 'polypeptide(L)' 'SKIGLISQEPTLFDMTIQENIAYGDHSRQIPMTEIIEAAKKANIHDFIRLLPQ' A
#
# COMPACT_ATOMS: atom_id res chain seq x y z
N SER A 1 21.09 2.35 1.25
CA SER A 1 20.25 3.49 0.82
C SER A 1 18.78 3.15 1.03
N LYS A 2 17.94 4.13 1.41
CA LYS A 2 16.48 3.99 1.46
C LYS A 2 15.88 4.78 0.29
N ILE A 3 15.72 4.14 -0.86
CA ILE A 3 15.17 4.76 -2.07
C ILE A 3 13.77 4.20 -2.27
N GLY A 4 12.77 5.09 -2.38
CA GLY A 4 11.45 4.76 -2.90
C GLY A 4 11.38 5.17 -4.37
N LEU A 5 10.82 4.31 -5.22
CA LEU A 5 10.64 4.56 -6.65
C LEU A 5 9.14 4.68 -6.96
N ILE A 6 8.76 5.67 -7.75
CA ILE A 6 7.41 5.84 -8.26
C ILE A 6 7.51 6.01 -9.78
N SER A 7 6.84 5.14 -10.52
CA SER A 7 6.72 5.25 -11.97
C SER A 7 5.65 6.28 -12.35
N GLN A 8 5.84 6.97 -13.48
CA GLN A 8 4.84 7.92 -14.03
C GLN A 8 3.48 7.23 -14.27
N GLU A 9 3.51 5.99 -14.75
CA GLU A 9 2.35 5.11 -14.91
C GLU A 9 2.51 3.92 -13.95
N PRO A 10 2.03 4.05 -12.70
CA PRO A 10 2.15 2.98 -11.71
C PRO A 10 1.23 1.81 -12.07
N THR A 11 1.76 0.59 -11.97
CA THR A 11 0.99 -0.64 -12.11
C THR A 11 0.81 -1.31 -10.75
N LEU A 12 -0.35 -1.97 -10.58
CA LEU A 12 -0.65 -2.79 -9.42
C LEU A 12 -0.74 -4.25 -9.86
N PHE A 13 -0.54 -5.16 -8.92
CA PHE A 13 -0.76 -6.59 -9.12
C PHE A 13 -2.24 -6.93 -8.90
N ASP A 14 -2.69 -8.02 -9.53
CA ASP A 14 -3.99 -8.64 -9.30
C ASP A 14 -4.02 -9.34 -7.93
N MET A 15 -4.02 -8.51 -6.89
CA MET A 15 -3.94 -8.86 -5.47
C MET A 15 -4.79 -7.87 -4.68
N THR A 16 -4.97 -8.13 -3.38
CA THR A 16 -5.67 -7.18 -2.51
C THR A 16 -4.92 -5.84 -2.41
N ILE A 17 -5.64 -4.77 -2.05
CA ILE A 17 -5.03 -3.46 -1.78
C ILE A 17 -4.01 -3.57 -0.63
N GLN A 18 -4.31 -4.39 0.37
CA GLN A 18 -3.41 -4.68 1.49
C GLN A 18 -2.07 -5.25 0.99
N GLU A 19 -2.12 -6.24 0.12
CA GLU A 19 -0.92 -6.89 -0.43
C GLU A 19 -0.12 -5.94 -1.33
N ASN A 20 -0.79 -5.14 -2.17
CA ASN A 20 -0.12 -4.13 -3.00
C ASN A 20 0.60 -3.06 -2.16
N ILE A 21 0.05 -2.65 -1.00
CA ILE A 21 0.73 -1.71 -0.09
C ILE A 21 1.91 -2.41 0.60
N ALA A 22 1.72 -3.64 1.09
CA ALA A 22 2.76 -4.42 1.74
C ALA A 22 3.94 -4.73 0.80
N TYR A 23 3.68 -4.78 -0.52
CA TYR A 23 4.70 -4.98 -1.57
C TYR A 23 5.82 -3.92 -1.55
N GLY A 24 5.61 -2.77 -0.89
CA GLY A 24 6.66 -1.77 -0.69
C GLY A 24 7.86 -2.25 0.15
N ASP A 25 7.71 -3.32 0.95
CA ASP A 25 8.76 -3.92 1.76
C ASP A 25 8.61 -5.45 1.84
N HIS A 26 9.29 -6.18 0.95
CA HIS A 26 9.29 -7.65 0.93
C HIS A 26 10.24 -8.30 1.93
N SER A 27 11.01 -7.53 2.69
CA SER A 27 12.03 -8.10 3.58
C SER A 27 11.44 -8.70 4.86
N ARG A 28 10.17 -8.41 5.14
CA ARG A 28 9.47 -8.83 6.36
C ARG A 28 7.96 -8.86 6.11
N GLN A 29 7.24 -9.45 7.05
CA GLN A 29 5.79 -9.31 7.10
C GLN A 29 5.41 -7.92 7.62
N ILE A 30 4.48 -7.27 6.91
CA ILE A 30 4.00 -5.93 7.26
C ILE A 30 2.73 -6.07 8.10
N PRO A 31 2.71 -5.57 9.35
CA PRO A 31 1.52 -5.61 10.18
C PRO A 31 0.45 -4.68 9.62
N MET A 32 -0.83 -5.04 9.81
CA MET A 32 -1.96 -4.28 9.29
C MET A 32 -1.99 -2.82 9.77
N THR A 33 -1.51 -2.55 10.98
CA THR A 33 -1.38 -1.18 11.51
C THR A 33 -0.47 -0.32 10.64
N GLU A 34 0.65 -0.85 10.15
CA GLU A 34 1.57 -0.12 9.28
C GLU A 34 0.99 0.10 7.89
N ILE A 35 0.23 -0.87 7.37
CA ILE A 35 -0.51 -0.74 6.10
C ILE A 35 -1.53 0.41 6.19
N ILE A 36 -2.29 0.47 7.28
CA ILE A 36 -3.26 1.55 7.53
C ILE A 36 -2.56 2.90 7.62
N GLU A 37 -1.44 2.98 8.34
CA GLU A 37 -0.67 4.21 8.47
C GLU A 37 -0.05 4.66 7.13
N ALA A 38 0.40 3.72 6.29
CA ALA A 38 0.84 4.03 4.94
C ALA A 38 -0.30 4.58 4.07
N ALA A 39 -1.48 3.94 4.11
CA ALA A 39 -2.67 4.39 3.38
C ALA A 39 -3.15 5.78 3.83
N LYS A 40 -3.06 6.09 5.13
CA LYS A 40 -3.38 7.43 5.67
C LYS A 40 -2.38 8.49 5.19
N LYS A 41 -1.08 8.19 5.23
CA LYS A 41 -0.02 9.10 4.72
C LYS A 41 -0.17 9.38 3.22
N ALA A 42 -0.63 8.39 2.46
CA ALA A 42 -0.96 8.53 1.04
C ALA A 42 -2.34 9.16 0.78
N ASN A 43 -3.08 9.56 1.82
CA ASN A 43 -4.41 10.18 1.74
C ASN A 43 -5.46 9.32 1.00
N ILE A 44 -5.35 7.98 1.10
CA ILE A 44 -6.25 7.05 0.41
C ILE A 44 -7.00 6.11 1.38
N HIS A 45 -6.72 6.18 2.68
CA HIS A 45 -7.35 5.31 3.68
C HIS A 45 -8.87 5.40 3.68
N ASP A 46 -9.44 6.61 3.71
CA ASP A 46 -10.89 6.80 3.75
C ASP A 46 -11.56 6.32 2.46
N PHE A 47 -10.90 6.50 1.31
CA PHE A 47 -11.37 5.95 0.04
C PHE A 47 -11.45 4.42 0.09
N ILE A 48 -10.38 3.75 0.53
CA ILE A 48 -10.35 2.28 0.65
C ILE A 48 -11.46 1.80 1.60
N ARG A 49 -11.69 2.50 2.72
CA ARG A 49 -12.70 2.13 3.72
C ARG A 49 -14.14 2.21 3.22
N LEU A 50 -14.38 2.99 2.16
CA LEU A 50 -15.69 3.15 1.53
C LEU A 50 -15.94 2.15 0.39
N LEU A 51 -14.92 1.38 -0.02
CA LEU A 51 -15.09 0.36 -1.04
C LEU A 51 -15.93 -0.82 -0.49
N PRO A 52 -16.82 -1.40 -1.31
CA PRO A 52 -17.43 -2.68 -0.99
C PRO A 52 -16.36 -3.79 -0.94
N GLN A 53 -16.59 -4.80 -0.12
CA GLN A 53 -15.75 -6.01 -0.08
C GLN A 53 -16.15 -7.00 -1.18
#